data_AF-A0A4Z1PN61-F1
#
_entry.id   AF-A0A4Z1PN61-F1
#
_cell.length_a   1.000
_cell.length_b   1.000
_cell.length_c   1.000
_cell.angle_alpha   90.00
_cell.angle_beta   90.00
_cell.angle_gamma   90.00
#
_symmetry.space_group_name_H-M   'P 1'
#
loop_
_entity.id
_entity.type
_entity.pdbx_description
1 polymer ?
#
loop_
_entity_poly.entity_id
_entity_poly.type
_entity_poly.pdbx_seq_one_letter_code
_entity_poly.pdbx_strand_id
1 'polypeptide(L)'
;MRYIRFLKTPKLHSEEGSNSVIKLVVTITSDLGDTFFPGDLLLAASLRSNEQNGDIYLRKTVKWEAGMRALPIELTFEQNHIDWPARVHVHARDSARSDHFERHSDGSDMSSVISAWSDILDPPQGVFEASKSAERRFTPMSNRTLSIWEETGESIARHLWDGGLALSAYLDRMVALQAEGIPLVEQTLSAATYKRLHVIELGSGCGIVGITLAQTIPDCNILLTDLPEAAEIAQRNIENVFPAMGSSVSFQSLNWEDPLPKKVQARTYDLIMLADCTYNSDSSPALVRTLSALQKKSPKAVILIAMKVRHPSEDVFFDLMRQAMFIEASHIKIQLPVVAEVGEKVEVYVFHGEDRPSYTNGTTPDTADAVVTFWQD
;
A
#
# COMPACT_ATOMS: atom_id res chain seq x y z
N MET A 1 1.37 12.72 5.13
CA MET A 1 2.59 12.44 4.32
C MET A 1 2.59 13.28 3.05
N ARG A 2 3.66 13.28 2.24
CA ARG A 2 3.68 13.89 0.90
C ARG A 2 4.30 12.97 -0.14
N TYR A 3 3.88 13.12 -1.39
CA TYR A 3 4.27 12.27 -2.51
C TYR A 3 4.89 13.11 -3.61
N ILE A 4 6.07 12.71 -4.07
CA ILE A 4 6.61 13.23 -5.34
C ILE A 4 5.73 12.66 -6.47
N ARG A 5 5.22 13.51 -7.36
CA ARG A 5 4.36 13.12 -8.49
C ARG A 5 4.86 13.74 -9.78
N PHE A 6 4.78 13.00 -10.89
CA PHE A 6 5.11 13.53 -12.22
C PHE A 6 3.91 14.28 -12.80
N LEU A 7 3.98 15.62 -12.85
CA LEU A 7 3.03 16.44 -13.60
C LEU A 7 3.27 16.34 -15.10
N LYS A 8 4.55 16.25 -15.49
CA LYS A 8 4.98 15.83 -16.82
C LYS A 8 5.94 14.67 -16.64
N THR A 9 5.64 13.55 -17.27
CA THR A 9 6.49 12.35 -17.23
C THR A 9 7.82 12.63 -17.95
N PRO A 10 8.87 11.88 -17.62
CA PRO A 10 10.14 11.95 -18.34
C PRO A 10 9.97 11.79 -19.84
N LYS A 11 10.48 12.78 -20.58
CA LYS A 11 10.51 12.77 -22.04
C LYS A 11 11.91 13.06 -22.53
N LEU A 12 12.43 12.19 -23.40
CA LEU A 12 13.71 12.35 -24.06
C LEU A 12 13.58 13.30 -25.25
N HIS A 13 14.47 14.27 -25.32
CA HIS A 13 14.63 15.19 -26.44
C HIS A 13 16.09 15.16 -26.91
N SER A 14 16.29 15.21 -28.22
CA SER A 14 17.61 15.47 -28.81
C SER A 14 17.82 16.98 -28.89
N GLU A 15 18.94 17.50 -28.37
CA GLU A 15 19.33 18.89 -28.55
C GLU A 15 20.24 19.06 -29.78
N GLU A 16 20.44 20.28 -30.27
CA GLU A 16 21.41 20.57 -31.33
C GLU A 16 22.82 20.20 -30.85
N GLY A 17 23.41 19.14 -31.43
CA GLY A 17 24.70 18.56 -31.04
C GLY A 17 24.63 17.06 -30.72
N SER A 18 25.56 16.56 -29.89
CA SER A 18 25.59 15.17 -29.39
C SER A 18 24.89 14.98 -28.04
N ASN A 19 24.27 16.04 -27.51
CA ASN A 19 23.64 16.05 -26.20
C ASN A 19 22.17 15.64 -26.29
N SER A 20 21.75 14.82 -25.33
CA SER A 20 20.35 14.46 -25.11
C SER A 20 19.89 14.99 -23.77
N VAL A 21 18.62 15.37 -23.68
CA VAL A 21 18.01 15.89 -22.46
C VAL A 21 16.72 15.16 -22.15
N ILE A 22 16.59 14.68 -20.91
CA ILE A 22 15.31 14.22 -20.38
C ILE A 22 14.69 15.38 -19.62
N LYS A 23 13.48 15.79 -20.03
CA LYS A 23 12.69 16.83 -19.38
C LYS A 23 11.52 16.20 -18.65
N LEU A 24 11.26 16.66 -17.43
CA LEU A 24 10.11 16.26 -16.61
C LEU A 24 9.68 17.43 -15.71
N VAL A 25 8.49 17.32 -15.13
CA VAL A 25 8.02 18.28 -14.12
C VAL A 25 7.45 17.48 -12.96
N VAL A 26 7.93 17.76 -11.74
CA VAL A 26 7.42 17.13 -10.53
C VAL A 26 6.61 18.10 -9.68
N THR A 27 5.73 17.56 -8.85
CA THR A 27 5.11 18.25 -7.71
C THR A 27 5.28 17.41 -6.45
N ILE A 28 5.12 18.02 -5.28
CA ILE A 28 5.16 17.33 -4.00
C ILE A 28 3.87 17.69 -3.24
N THR A 29 2.95 16.73 -3.11
CA THR A 29 1.60 16.98 -2.58
C THR A 29 1.13 15.93 -1.60
N SER A 30 0.04 16.18 -0.88
CA SER A 30 -0.73 15.16 -0.15
C SER A 30 -1.19 14.02 -1.07
N ASP A 31 -1.71 12.95 -0.46
CA ASP A 31 -2.42 11.86 -1.13
C ASP A 31 -3.59 12.38 -1.99
N LEU A 32 -4.30 13.42 -1.54
CA LEU A 32 -5.35 14.08 -2.34
C LEU A 32 -4.83 15.02 -3.43
N GLY A 33 -3.57 15.44 -3.38
CA GLY A 33 -3.05 16.47 -4.29
C GLY A 33 -3.50 17.90 -3.95
N ASP A 34 -4.20 18.11 -2.84
CA ASP A 34 -4.83 19.37 -2.44
C ASP A 34 -3.89 20.32 -1.67
N THR A 35 -2.84 19.79 -1.05
CA THR A 35 -1.85 20.55 -0.29
C THR A 35 -0.43 20.23 -0.75
N PHE A 36 0.39 21.26 -0.88
CA PHE A 36 1.78 21.14 -1.35
C PHE A 36 2.75 20.91 -0.18
N PHE A 37 3.97 20.47 -0.48
CA PHE A 37 5.04 20.42 0.51
C PHE A 37 5.42 21.83 0.96
N PRO A 38 5.37 22.13 2.27
CA PRO A 38 5.40 23.51 2.78
C PRO A 38 6.81 24.08 2.96
N GLY A 39 7.84 23.23 3.06
CA GLY A 39 9.21 23.63 3.38
C GLY A 39 10.15 23.60 2.19
N ASP A 40 11.40 23.96 2.45
CA ASP A 40 12.51 23.74 1.51
C ASP A 40 12.96 22.28 1.56
N LEU A 41 13.29 21.71 0.40
CA LEU A 41 13.74 20.32 0.29
C LEU A 41 14.73 20.15 -0.85
N LEU A 42 15.84 19.46 -0.60
CA LEU A 42 16.72 19.00 -1.68
C LEU A 42 16.19 17.67 -2.23
N LEU A 43 15.98 17.63 -3.54
CA LEU A 43 15.63 16.42 -4.26
C LEU A 43 16.86 15.93 -5.04
N ALA A 44 16.98 14.61 -5.17
CA ALA A 44 17.87 13.97 -6.13
C ALA A 44 17.02 13.36 -7.24
N ALA A 45 17.22 13.83 -8.47
CA ALA A 45 16.67 13.25 -9.68
C ALA A 45 17.76 12.42 -10.37
N SER A 46 17.53 11.12 -10.52
CA SER A 46 18.51 10.18 -11.06
C SER A 46 17.95 9.46 -12.28
N LEU A 47 18.70 9.41 -13.37
CA LEU A 47 18.48 8.48 -14.47
C LEU A 47 19.21 7.18 -14.13
N ARG A 48 18.47 6.08 -14.08
CA ARG A 48 18.95 4.80 -13.56
C ARG A 48 18.51 3.65 -14.46
N SER A 49 19.21 2.51 -14.33
CA SER A 49 18.77 1.25 -14.92
C SER A 49 17.34 0.88 -14.50
N ASN A 50 16.65 0.09 -15.31
CA ASN A 50 15.36 -0.47 -14.94
C ASN A 50 15.43 -1.39 -13.70
N GLU A 51 16.57 -2.07 -13.51
CA GLU A 51 16.78 -3.00 -12.40
C GLU A 51 16.69 -2.34 -11.03
N GLN A 52 16.25 -3.10 -10.03
CA GLN A 52 16.00 -2.61 -8.68
C GLN A 52 17.25 -2.05 -7.98
N ASN A 53 18.38 -2.74 -8.16
CA ASN A 53 19.67 -2.36 -7.58
C ASN A 53 20.69 -1.94 -8.63
N GLY A 54 20.24 -1.61 -9.84
CA GLY A 54 21.17 -1.29 -10.91
C GLY A 54 21.67 0.17 -10.89
N ASP A 55 22.45 0.46 -11.92
CA ASP A 55 23.35 1.60 -11.95
C ASP A 55 22.64 2.95 -12.01
N ILE A 56 23.33 3.96 -11.48
CA ILE A 56 22.97 5.36 -11.60
C ILE A 56 23.82 5.96 -12.70
N TYR A 57 23.21 6.20 -13.85
CA TYR A 57 23.92 6.80 -14.98
C TYR A 57 24.13 8.30 -14.79
N LEU A 58 23.11 8.98 -14.27
CA LEU A 58 23.15 10.42 -14.01
C LEU A 58 22.38 10.72 -12.74
N ARG A 59 22.90 11.65 -11.94
CA ARG A 59 22.20 12.21 -10.78
C ARG A 59 22.35 13.73 -10.75
N LYS A 60 21.23 14.43 -10.58
CA LYS A 60 21.18 15.87 -10.40
C LYS A 60 20.48 16.21 -9.09
N THR A 61 21.08 17.10 -8.31
CA THR A 61 20.38 17.70 -7.16
C THR A 61 19.58 18.90 -7.66
N VAL A 62 18.31 18.99 -7.25
CA VAL A 62 17.44 20.14 -7.49
C VAL A 62 16.82 20.59 -6.17
N LYS A 63 16.51 21.88 -6.04
CA LYS A 63 15.91 22.45 -4.83
C LYS A 63 14.42 22.68 -5.05
N TRP A 64 13.60 22.14 -4.17
CA TRP A 64 12.23 22.56 -3.94
C TRP A 64 12.23 23.66 -2.87
N GLU A 65 11.53 24.76 -3.15
CA GLU A 65 11.40 25.88 -2.21
C GLU A 65 9.97 25.98 -1.70
N ALA A 66 9.82 26.44 -0.46
CA ALA A 66 8.52 26.69 0.13
C ALA A 66 7.63 27.55 -0.80
N GLY A 67 6.39 27.11 -1.03
CA GLY A 67 5.43 27.77 -1.91
C GLY A 67 5.46 27.33 -3.38
N MET A 68 6.41 26.47 -3.79
CA MET A 68 6.38 25.85 -5.12
C MET A 68 5.14 24.95 -5.29
N ARG A 69 4.64 24.90 -6.52
CA ARG A 69 3.57 23.97 -6.94
C ARG A 69 4.05 22.94 -7.96
N ALA A 70 5.10 23.29 -8.69
CA ALA A 70 5.70 22.47 -9.73
C ALA A 70 7.18 22.82 -9.82
N LEU A 71 8.01 21.81 -10.08
CA LEU A 71 9.45 21.95 -10.26
C LEU A 71 9.86 21.26 -11.57
N PRO A 72 10.20 22.04 -12.62
CA PRO A 72 10.81 21.50 -13.83
C PRO A 72 12.19 20.92 -13.54
N ILE A 73 12.50 19.77 -14.11
CA ILE A 73 13.80 19.10 -13.99
C ILE A 73 14.29 18.72 -15.39
N GLU A 74 15.57 18.99 -15.65
CA GLU A 74 16.26 18.62 -16.88
C GLU A 74 17.51 17.80 -16.55
N LEU A 75 17.63 16.64 -17.17
CA LEU A 75 18.74 15.70 -17.06
C LEU A 75 19.46 15.61 -18.41
N THR A 76 20.55 16.34 -18.57
CA THR A 76 21.35 16.40 -19.81
C THR A 76 22.51 15.40 -19.74
N PHE A 77 22.71 14.63 -20.81
CA PHE A 77 23.78 13.63 -20.93
C PHE A 77 24.22 13.43 -22.39
N GLU A 78 25.41 12.85 -22.58
CA GLU A 78 25.94 12.49 -23.89
C GLU A 78 25.52 11.06 -24.27
N GLN A 79 25.22 10.83 -25.55
CA GLN A 79 24.51 9.64 -26.07
C GLN A 79 25.16 8.26 -25.83
N ASN A 80 26.36 8.17 -25.25
CA ASN A 80 27.14 6.94 -25.16
C ASN A 80 27.13 6.25 -23.78
N HIS A 81 26.34 6.74 -22.82
CA HIS A 81 26.49 6.33 -21.41
C HIS A 81 25.25 5.71 -20.75
N ILE A 82 24.18 5.44 -21.51
CA ILE A 82 22.92 4.92 -20.95
C ILE A 82 22.60 3.55 -21.54
N ASP A 83 22.51 2.54 -20.68
CA ASP A 83 21.91 1.26 -21.07
C ASP A 83 20.38 1.35 -20.90
N TRP A 84 19.68 1.18 -22.02
CA TRP A 84 18.21 1.19 -22.10
C TRP A 84 17.64 -0.23 -21.92
N PRO A 85 16.45 -0.41 -21.31
CA PRO A 85 15.55 0.64 -20.79
C PRO A 85 16.06 1.28 -19.49
N ALA A 86 15.78 2.59 -19.34
CA ALA A 86 16.16 3.38 -18.17
C ALA A 86 14.96 4.14 -17.61
N ARG A 87 15.07 4.57 -16.35
CA ARG A 87 13.98 5.20 -15.58
C ARG A 87 14.47 6.42 -14.82
N VAL A 88 13.58 7.36 -14.58
CA VAL A 88 13.86 8.51 -13.71
C VAL A 88 13.32 8.23 -12.32
N HIS A 89 14.21 8.26 -11.32
CA HIS A 89 13.88 8.20 -9.91
C HIS A 89 14.06 9.58 -9.28
N VAL A 90 13.02 10.10 -8.63
CA VAL A 90 13.08 11.35 -7.88
C VAL A 90 12.76 11.09 -6.42
N HIS A 91 13.70 11.44 -5.53
CA HIS A 91 13.57 11.23 -4.09
C HIS A 91 14.12 12.43 -3.29
N ALA A 92 13.75 12.52 -2.01
CA ALA A 92 14.38 13.46 -1.09
C ALA A 92 15.86 13.07 -0.88
N ARG A 93 16.79 14.01 -1.13
CA ARG A 93 18.24 13.74 -1.16
C ARG A 93 18.76 13.27 0.20
N ASP A 94 18.34 13.94 1.26
CA ASP A 94 18.87 13.73 2.62
C ASP A 94 18.03 12.75 3.44
N SER A 95 17.06 12.08 2.80
CA SER A 95 16.20 11.07 3.44
C SER A 95 16.51 9.69 2.85
N ALA A 96 17.63 9.10 3.25
CA ALA A 96 18.09 7.82 2.74
C ALA A 96 17.10 6.65 2.99
N ARG A 97 16.15 6.83 3.92
CA ARG A 97 15.12 5.83 4.29
C ARG A 97 13.70 6.26 3.90
N SER A 98 13.55 7.17 2.93
CA SER A 98 12.25 7.76 2.58
C SER A 98 11.15 6.77 2.22
N ASP A 99 11.50 5.55 1.81
CA ASP A 99 10.54 4.53 1.39
C ASP A 99 10.65 3.25 2.24
N HIS A 100 11.28 3.32 3.42
CA HIS A 100 11.39 2.18 4.34
C HIS A 100 10.15 2.07 5.24
N PHE A 101 9.77 0.83 5.59
CA PHE A 101 8.69 0.57 6.54
C PHE A 101 9.17 0.54 8.01
N GLU A 102 10.47 0.64 8.26
CA GLU A 102 11.00 0.82 9.60
C GLU A 102 10.48 2.12 10.25
N ARG A 103 10.37 2.15 11.58
CA ARG A 103 10.09 3.40 12.30
C ARG A 103 11.24 4.38 12.10
N HIS A 104 10.90 5.64 11.88
CA HIS A 104 11.88 6.69 11.65
C HIS A 104 12.40 7.25 12.98
N SER A 105 13.59 7.87 12.93
CA SER A 105 14.28 8.38 14.13
C SER A 105 13.55 9.54 14.83
N ASP A 106 12.64 10.20 14.14
CA ASP A 106 11.73 11.22 14.67
C ASP A 106 10.48 10.61 15.35
N GLY A 107 10.40 9.29 15.42
CA GLY A 107 9.28 8.55 16.03
C GLY A 107 8.07 8.41 15.11
N SER A 108 8.12 8.88 13.86
CA SER A 108 7.01 8.68 12.92
C SER A 108 6.95 7.24 12.42
N ASP A 109 5.73 6.79 12.15
CA ASP A 109 5.48 5.47 11.59
C ASP A 109 5.73 5.42 10.07
N MET A 110 5.96 6.57 9.41
CA MET A 110 6.16 6.69 7.96
C MET A 110 7.15 7.81 7.60
N SER A 111 7.58 7.90 6.34
CA SER A 111 8.40 9.01 5.83
C SER A 111 7.58 10.25 5.46
N SER A 112 8.17 11.44 5.60
CA SER A 112 7.51 12.69 5.24
C SER A 112 7.28 12.85 3.73
N VAL A 113 8.18 12.31 2.90
CA VAL A 113 8.16 12.43 1.44
C VAL A 113 8.43 11.07 0.80
N ILE A 114 7.47 10.58 0.03
CA ILE A 114 7.53 9.31 -0.71
C ILE A 114 8.12 9.55 -2.11
N SER A 115 9.09 8.73 -2.50
CA SER A 115 9.79 8.87 -3.78
C SER A 115 8.99 8.33 -4.96
N ALA A 116 9.36 8.72 -6.19
CA ALA A 116 8.67 8.31 -7.42
C ALA A 116 9.65 7.77 -8.46
N TRP A 117 9.32 6.62 -9.04
CA TRP A 117 9.98 6.07 -10.22
C TRP A 117 9.06 6.22 -11.42
N SER A 118 9.54 6.80 -12.51
CA SER A 118 8.77 6.88 -13.75
C SER A 118 8.57 5.49 -14.38
N ASP A 119 7.71 5.39 -15.39
CA ASP A 119 7.82 4.27 -16.33
C ASP A 119 9.12 4.32 -17.14
N ILE A 120 9.38 3.29 -17.95
CA ILE A 120 10.60 3.19 -18.76
C ILE A 120 10.67 4.23 -19.88
N LEU A 121 11.90 4.63 -20.17
CA LEU A 121 12.33 5.17 -21.45
C LEU A 121 13.16 4.10 -22.15
N ASP A 122 12.90 3.89 -23.43
CA ASP A 122 13.59 2.91 -24.27
C ASP A 122 13.64 3.41 -25.73
N PRO A 123 14.51 4.38 -26.04
CA PRO A 123 14.67 4.92 -27.39
C PRO A 123 14.96 3.87 -28.47
N PRO A 124 15.79 2.82 -28.23
CA PRO A 124 15.95 1.72 -29.17
C PRO A 124 14.63 1.01 -29.56
N GLN A 125 13.66 0.95 -28.64
CA GLN A 125 12.32 0.40 -28.88
C GLN A 125 11.28 1.47 -29.24
N GLY A 126 11.69 2.72 -29.44
CA GLY A 126 10.80 3.83 -29.80
C GLY A 126 10.05 4.47 -28.62
N VAL A 127 10.41 4.15 -27.37
CA VAL A 127 9.79 4.72 -26.17
C VAL A 127 10.58 5.95 -25.72
N PHE A 128 10.19 7.12 -26.25
CA PHE A 128 10.84 8.41 -25.93
C PHE A 128 10.16 9.19 -24.80
N GLU A 129 8.98 8.76 -24.35
CA GLU A 129 8.23 9.38 -23.26
C GLU A 129 7.68 8.30 -22.35
N ALA A 130 7.93 8.41 -21.05
CA ALA A 130 7.42 7.47 -20.07
C ALA A 130 5.90 7.63 -19.92
N SER A 131 5.20 6.50 -19.74
CA SER A 131 3.77 6.45 -19.47
C SER A 131 3.39 7.26 -18.22
N LYS A 132 2.14 7.72 -18.15
CA LYS A 132 1.54 8.47 -17.03
C LYS A 132 1.28 7.59 -15.81
N SER A 133 2.33 6.93 -15.33
CA SER A 133 2.32 6.08 -14.14
C SER A 133 3.59 6.29 -13.34
N ALA A 134 3.51 6.01 -12.05
CA ALA A 134 4.63 6.00 -11.14
C ALA A 134 4.68 4.66 -10.41
N GLU A 135 5.88 4.09 -10.29
CA GLU A 135 6.13 2.99 -9.37
C GLU A 135 6.62 3.57 -8.04
N ARG A 136 6.00 3.13 -6.95
CA ARG A 136 6.48 3.30 -5.59
C ARG A 136 7.20 2.02 -5.19
N ARG A 137 8.44 2.18 -4.73
CA ARG A 137 9.28 1.07 -4.27
C ARG A 137 9.53 1.25 -2.79
N PHE A 138 8.88 0.44 -1.98
CA PHE A 138 9.06 0.44 -0.54
C PHE A 138 10.02 -0.66 -0.10
N THR A 139 10.69 -0.46 1.03
CA THR A 139 11.57 -1.45 1.67
C THR A 139 10.91 -1.96 2.96
N PRO A 140 10.20 -3.11 2.89
CA PRO A 140 9.67 -3.79 4.06
C PRO A 140 10.77 -4.34 4.97
N MET A 141 10.40 -4.78 6.17
CA MET A 141 11.29 -5.41 7.16
C MET A 141 11.99 -6.67 6.62
N SER A 142 11.36 -7.35 5.65
CA SER A 142 11.95 -8.52 4.97
C SER A 142 13.09 -8.17 3.99
N ASN A 143 13.33 -6.89 3.71
CA ASN A 143 14.20 -6.39 2.64
C ASN A 143 13.84 -6.88 1.23
N ARG A 144 12.65 -7.46 1.05
CA ARG A 144 12.07 -7.79 -0.25
C ARG A 144 11.27 -6.59 -0.71
N THR A 145 11.78 -5.83 -1.68
CA THR A 145 11.12 -4.61 -2.12
C THR A 145 9.66 -4.86 -2.53
N LEU A 146 8.79 -3.98 -2.03
CA LEU A 146 7.40 -3.90 -2.39
C LEU A 146 7.24 -2.85 -3.49
N SER A 147 6.95 -3.31 -4.71
CA SER A 147 6.75 -2.47 -5.88
C SER A 147 5.27 -2.31 -6.19
N ILE A 148 4.76 -1.08 -6.14
CA ILE A 148 3.37 -0.76 -6.45
C ILE A 148 3.30 0.34 -7.49
N TRP A 149 2.66 0.07 -8.60
CA TRP A 149 2.31 1.05 -9.62
C TRP A 149 1.01 1.77 -9.25
N GLU A 150 1.02 3.07 -9.50
CA GLU A 150 -0.14 3.94 -9.51
C GLU A 150 -0.14 4.77 -10.80
N GLU A 151 -1.30 5.28 -11.21
CA GLU A 151 -1.40 6.22 -12.32
C GLU A 151 -1.28 7.65 -11.83
N THR A 152 -0.67 8.54 -12.61
CA THR A 152 -0.53 9.95 -12.22
C THR A 152 -1.72 10.81 -12.67
N GLY A 153 -2.85 10.19 -13.00
CA GLY A 153 -4.08 10.84 -13.50
C GLY A 153 -5.06 11.26 -12.39
N GLU A 154 -6.35 11.40 -12.71
CA GLU A 154 -7.40 11.79 -11.73
C GLU A 154 -8.18 10.59 -11.17
N SER A 155 -7.78 9.35 -11.49
CA SER A 155 -8.54 8.15 -11.10
C SER A 155 -8.31 7.75 -9.64
N ILE A 156 -9.31 7.94 -8.77
CA ILE A 156 -9.25 7.61 -7.34
C ILE A 156 -8.78 6.17 -7.08
N ALA A 157 -9.29 5.21 -7.84
CA ALA A 157 -9.00 3.78 -7.66
C ALA A 157 -7.60 3.38 -8.13
N ARG A 158 -6.90 4.23 -8.89
CA ARG A 158 -5.57 3.95 -9.45
C ARG A 158 -4.45 4.72 -8.74
N HIS A 159 -4.74 5.27 -7.55
CA HIS A 159 -3.82 6.01 -6.68
C HIS A 159 -3.51 5.26 -5.40
N LEU A 160 -2.35 5.55 -4.81
CA LEU A 160 -2.02 5.17 -3.45
C LEU A 160 -2.50 6.21 -2.44
N TRP A 161 -3.11 5.72 -1.37
CA TRP A 161 -3.67 6.54 -0.29
C TRP A 161 -2.92 6.34 1.02
N ASP A 162 -2.91 7.37 1.87
CA ASP A 162 -2.21 7.37 3.16
C ASP A 162 -2.63 6.16 4.02
N GLY A 163 -3.93 5.83 4.05
CA GLY A 163 -4.47 4.72 4.84
C GLY A 163 -3.93 3.36 4.43
N GLY A 164 -3.88 3.08 3.12
CA GLY A 164 -3.35 1.82 2.60
C GLY A 164 -1.85 1.67 2.86
N LEU A 165 -1.08 2.73 2.62
CA LEU A 165 0.36 2.73 2.86
C LEU A 165 0.70 2.59 4.35
N ALA A 166 0.03 3.34 5.22
CA ALA A 166 0.24 3.26 6.67
C ALA A 166 -0.13 1.88 7.22
N LEU A 167 -1.24 1.29 6.76
CA LEU A 167 -1.65 -0.05 7.16
C LEU A 167 -0.65 -1.11 6.71
N SER A 168 -0.13 -1.02 5.48
CA SER A 168 0.91 -1.91 4.97
C SER A 168 2.18 -1.89 5.82
N ALA A 169 2.72 -0.70 6.10
CA ALA A 169 3.92 -0.56 6.93
C ALA A 169 3.69 -1.05 8.37
N TYR A 170 2.50 -0.79 8.92
CA TYR A 170 2.12 -1.29 10.24
C TYR A 170 2.05 -2.82 10.28
N LEU A 171 1.35 -3.46 9.34
CA LEU A 171 1.23 -4.91 9.29
C LEU A 171 2.58 -5.60 9.07
N ASP A 172 3.43 -5.05 8.19
CA ASP A 172 4.79 -5.56 7.97
C ASP A 172 5.64 -5.49 9.25
N ARG A 173 5.64 -4.36 9.96
CA ARG A 173 6.31 -4.23 11.25
C ARG A 173 5.74 -5.16 12.31
N MET A 174 4.42 -5.33 12.36
CA MET A 174 3.76 -6.22 13.32
C MET A 174 4.21 -7.66 13.09
N VAL A 175 4.23 -8.14 11.84
CA VAL A 175 4.70 -9.49 11.51
C VAL A 175 6.18 -9.68 11.82
N ALA A 176 6.99 -8.64 11.62
CA ALA A 176 8.39 -8.63 11.99
C ALA A 176 8.64 -8.47 13.51
N LEU A 177 7.58 -8.44 14.34
CA LEU A 177 7.65 -8.20 15.78
C LEU A 177 8.34 -6.87 16.15
N GLN A 178 8.21 -5.86 15.29
CA GLN A 178 8.74 -4.50 15.45
C GLN A 178 7.66 -3.45 15.75
N ALA A 179 6.40 -3.88 15.88
CA ALA A 179 5.29 -3.05 16.35
C ALA A 179 4.44 -3.83 17.35
N GLU A 180 3.76 -3.12 18.24
CA GLU A 180 2.77 -3.72 19.13
C GLU A 180 1.65 -4.34 18.30
N GLY A 181 1.33 -5.62 18.53
CA GLY A 181 0.29 -6.33 17.79
C GLY A 181 -1.11 -5.89 18.21
N ILE A 182 -2.05 -5.90 17.25
CA ILE A 182 -3.48 -5.89 17.62
C ILE A 182 -3.86 -7.35 17.88
N PRO A 183 -4.21 -7.76 19.12
CA PRO A 183 -4.27 -9.17 19.49
C PRO A 183 -5.10 -10.04 18.54
N LEU A 184 -6.25 -9.55 18.09
CA LEU A 184 -7.14 -10.29 17.20
C LEU A 184 -6.57 -10.43 15.78
N VAL A 185 -5.86 -9.42 15.29
CA VAL A 185 -5.21 -9.44 13.98
C VAL A 185 -3.98 -10.34 14.03
N GLU A 186 -3.16 -10.19 15.08
CA GLU A 186 -1.98 -11.01 15.31
C GLU A 186 -2.34 -12.49 15.42
N GLN A 187 -3.38 -12.84 16.19
CA GLN A 187 -3.90 -14.20 16.27
C GLN A 187 -4.33 -14.73 14.90
N THR A 188 -5.01 -13.89 14.11
CA THR A 188 -5.51 -14.28 12.79
C THR A 188 -4.37 -14.51 11.79
N LEU A 189 -3.36 -13.63 11.77
CA LEU A 189 -2.21 -13.78 10.89
C LEU A 189 -1.28 -14.92 11.33
N SER A 190 -1.12 -15.13 12.64
CA SER A 190 -0.30 -16.23 13.19
C SER A 190 -0.87 -17.61 12.84
N ALA A 191 -2.17 -17.71 12.51
CA ALA A 191 -2.76 -18.95 12.06
C ALA A 191 -2.15 -19.48 10.74
N ALA A 192 -1.46 -18.63 9.98
CA ALA A 192 -0.65 -19.05 8.83
C ALA A 192 0.38 -20.15 9.17
N THR A 193 0.82 -20.24 10.42
CA THR A 193 1.80 -21.24 10.87
C THR A 193 1.26 -22.68 10.87
N TYR A 194 -0.06 -22.87 10.87
CA TYR A 194 -0.69 -24.19 10.93
C TYR A 194 -1.86 -24.36 9.94
N LYS A 195 -2.28 -23.31 9.22
CA LYS A 195 -3.29 -23.41 8.15
C LYS A 195 -3.11 -22.32 7.11
N ARG A 196 -3.64 -22.56 5.90
CA ARG A 196 -3.78 -21.54 4.86
C ARG A 196 -4.70 -20.41 5.33
N LEU A 197 -4.27 -19.16 5.16
CA LEU A 197 -5.12 -17.98 5.36
C LEU A 197 -5.86 -17.61 4.08
N HIS A 198 -7.11 -17.17 4.25
CA HIS A 198 -7.89 -16.58 3.17
C HIS A 198 -8.24 -15.13 3.53
N VAL A 199 -7.72 -14.20 2.73
CA VAL A 199 -7.89 -12.76 2.94
C VAL A 199 -8.65 -12.17 1.75
N ILE A 200 -9.58 -11.25 2.01
CA ILE A 200 -10.23 -10.43 1.00
C ILE A 200 -10.01 -8.96 1.31
N GLU A 201 -9.66 -8.18 0.29
CA GLU A 201 -9.55 -6.72 0.39
C GLU A 201 -10.66 -6.07 -0.44
N LEU A 202 -11.47 -5.22 0.19
CA LEU A 202 -12.51 -4.43 -0.47
C LEU A 202 -11.96 -3.04 -0.80
N GLY A 203 -12.23 -2.56 -2.02
CA GLY A 203 -11.72 -1.26 -2.47
C GLY A 203 -10.18 -1.23 -2.51
N SER A 204 -9.57 -2.29 -3.06
CA SER A 204 -8.13 -2.49 -3.01
C SER A 204 -7.32 -1.44 -3.76
N GLY A 205 -7.92 -0.75 -4.74
CA GLY A 205 -7.25 0.16 -5.65
C GLY A 205 -6.01 -0.47 -6.30
N CYS A 206 -4.83 0.07 -5.97
CA CYS A 206 -3.54 -0.46 -6.41
C CYS A 206 -3.16 -1.81 -5.76
N GLY A 207 -3.83 -2.23 -4.68
CA GLY A 207 -3.63 -3.51 -4.00
C GLY A 207 -2.53 -3.54 -2.94
N ILE A 208 -2.06 -2.38 -2.47
CA ILE A 208 -0.87 -2.29 -1.61
C ILE A 208 -0.98 -3.13 -0.33
N VAL A 209 -2.14 -3.15 0.34
CA VAL A 209 -2.31 -3.84 1.62
C VAL A 209 -2.26 -5.36 1.42
N GLY A 210 -3.08 -5.89 0.52
CA GLY A 210 -3.11 -7.31 0.20
C GLY A 210 -1.80 -7.81 -0.38
N ILE A 211 -1.14 -7.04 -1.26
CA ILE A 211 0.17 -7.40 -1.81
C ILE A 211 1.22 -7.44 -0.70
N THR A 212 1.21 -6.48 0.23
CA THR A 212 2.12 -6.49 1.40
C THR A 212 1.95 -7.78 2.21
N LEU A 213 0.71 -8.17 2.54
CA LEU A 213 0.46 -9.43 3.25
C LEU A 213 0.91 -10.65 2.44
N ALA A 214 0.69 -10.66 1.13
CA ALA A 214 1.10 -11.78 0.29
C ALA A 214 2.61 -11.99 0.23
N GLN A 215 3.40 -10.90 0.31
CA GLN A 215 4.86 -10.98 0.35
C GLN A 215 5.43 -11.36 1.72
N THR A 216 4.66 -11.11 2.79
CA THR A 216 5.14 -11.16 4.18
C THR A 216 4.65 -12.42 4.91
N ILE A 217 3.42 -12.87 4.67
CA ILE A 217 2.81 -14.02 5.34
C ILE A 217 2.86 -15.25 4.42
N PRO A 218 3.44 -16.40 4.83
CA PRO A 218 3.37 -17.64 4.07
C PRO A 218 1.95 -18.23 4.08
N ASP A 219 1.66 -19.11 3.13
CA ASP A 219 0.37 -19.79 3.02
C ASP A 219 -0.85 -18.84 3.07
N CYS A 220 -0.72 -17.65 2.48
CA CYS A 220 -1.76 -16.62 2.48
C CYS A 220 -2.36 -16.43 1.08
N ASN A 221 -3.66 -16.69 0.93
CA ASN A 221 -4.39 -16.49 -0.31
C ASN A 221 -5.21 -15.20 -0.24
N ILE A 222 -4.77 -14.19 -0.99
CA ILE A 222 -5.36 -12.85 -1.04
C ILE A 222 -6.27 -12.74 -2.28
N LEU A 223 -7.49 -12.25 -2.06
CA LEU A 223 -8.40 -11.80 -3.10
C LEU A 223 -8.56 -10.29 -3.02
N LEU A 224 -7.93 -9.57 -3.94
CA LEU A 224 -8.13 -8.14 -4.14
C LEU A 224 -9.47 -7.92 -4.85
N THR A 225 -10.26 -6.97 -4.38
CA THR A 225 -11.54 -6.62 -5.00
C THR A 225 -11.75 -5.11 -5.08
N ASP A 226 -12.28 -4.67 -6.21
CA ASP A 226 -12.61 -3.28 -6.49
C ASP A 226 -13.59 -3.21 -7.67
N LEU A 227 -13.96 -2.00 -8.09
CA LEU A 227 -14.65 -1.76 -9.36
C LEU A 227 -13.80 -2.19 -10.56
N PRO A 228 -14.42 -2.47 -11.73
CA PRO A 228 -13.70 -2.84 -12.94
C PRO A 228 -12.61 -1.85 -13.36
N GLU A 229 -12.75 -0.56 -13.03
CA GLU A 229 -11.76 0.46 -13.39
C GLU A 229 -10.38 0.23 -12.75
N ALA A 230 -10.31 -0.43 -11.58
CA ALA A 230 -9.05 -0.74 -10.90
C ALA A 230 -8.40 -2.05 -11.38
N ALA A 231 -9.10 -2.84 -12.21
CA ALA A 231 -8.65 -4.18 -12.59
C ALA A 231 -7.27 -4.18 -13.26
N GLU A 232 -7.05 -3.22 -14.16
CA GLU A 232 -5.80 -3.09 -14.91
C GLU A 232 -4.61 -2.79 -13.99
N ILE A 233 -4.73 -1.80 -13.09
CA ILE A 233 -3.64 -1.42 -12.18
C ILE A 233 -3.38 -2.50 -11.14
N ALA A 234 -4.43 -3.12 -10.61
CA ALA A 234 -4.31 -4.22 -9.66
C ALA A 234 -3.62 -5.43 -10.31
N GLN A 235 -3.99 -5.77 -11.56
CA GLN A 235 -3.37 -6.86 -12.29
C GLN A 235 -1.90 -6.58 -12.61
N ARG A 236 -1.55 -5.35 -13.02
CA ARG A 236 -0.16 -4.92 -13.20
C ARG A 236 0.65 -5.10 -11.92
N ASN A 237 0.08 -4.78 -10.76
CA ASN A 237 0.76 -4.94 -9.47
C ASN A 237 0.88 -6.41 -9.04
N ILE A 238 -0.15 -7.22 -9.31
CA ILE A 238 -0.11 -8.67 -9.07
C ILE A 238 1.00 -9.34 -9.90
N GLU A 239 1.18 -8.95 -11.16
CA GLU A 239 2.21 -9.54 -12.03
C GLU A 239 3.64 -9.24 -11.57
N ASN A 240 3.84 -8.17 -10.81
CA ASN A 240 5.13 -7.77 -10.26
C ASN A 240 5.38 -8.28 -8.83
N VAL A 241 4.44 -9.04 -8.24
CA VAL A 241 4.59 -9.52 -6.86
C VAL A 241 5.51 -10.74 -6.78
N PHE A 242 6.40 -10.74 -5.80
CA PHE A 242 7.11 -11.94 -5.35
C PHE A 242 6.49 -12.39 -4.02
N PRO A 243 5.49 -13.28 -4.02
CA PRO A 243 4.80 -13.66 -2.80
C PRO A 243 5.71 -14.48 -1.86
N ALA A 244 5.30 -14.61 -0.60
CA ALA A 244 5.84 -15.59 0.33
C ALA A 244 5.49 -17.02 -0.11
N MET A 245 6.18 -18.01 0.46
CA MET A 245 5.97 -19.41 0.14
C MET A 245 4.51 -19.81 0.36
N GLY A 246 3.90 -20.43 -0.66
CA GLY A 246 2.50 -20.87 -0.60
C GLY A 246 1.46 -19.75 -0.65
N SER A 247 1.88 -18.49 -0.81
CA SER A 247 0.97 -17.36 -0.90
C SER A 247 0.58 -17.06 -2.34
N SER A 248 -0.61 -16.49 -2.52
CA SER A 248 -1.12 -16.09 -3.83
C SER A 248 -1.95 -14.82 -3.75
N VAL A 249 -1.94 -14.05 -4.83
CA VAL A 249 -2.78 -12.86 -5.00
C VAL A 249 -3.57 -13.00 -6.29
N SER A 250 -4.85 -12.65 -6.24
CA SER A 250 -5.67 -12.55 -7.44
C SER A 250 -6.66 -11.41 -7.32
N PHE A 251 -7.14 -10.91 -8.45
CA PHE A 251 -8.15 -9.87 -8.51
C PHE A 251 -9.55 -10.44 -8.82
N GLN A 252 -10.59 -9.74 -8.37
CA GLN A 252 -11.99 -9.96 -8.75
C GLN A 252 -12.76 -8.65 -8.64
N SER A 253 -13.39 -8.21 -9.73
CA SER A 253 -14.29 -7.06 -9.67
C SER A 253 -15.46 -7.34 -8.73
N LEU A 254 -15.76 -6.37 -7.86
CA LEU A 254 -16.84 -6.40 -6.88
C LEU A 254 -17.36 -4.97 -6.70
N ASN A 255 -18.59 -4.74 -7.12
CA ASN A 255 -19.34 -3.53 -6.81
C ASN A 255 -20.17 -3.78 -5.55
N TRP A 256 -20.07 -2.92 -4.54
CA TRP A 256 -20.77 -3.09 -3.27
C TRP A 256 -22.29 -3.01 -3.38
N GLU A 257 -22.81 -2.42 -4.47
CA GLU A 257 -24.25 -2.38 -4.76
C GLU A 257 -24.79 -3.71 -5.31
N ASP A 258 -23.91 -4.58 -5.79
CA ASP A 258 -24.27 -5.86 -6.40
C ASP A 258 -24.15 -7.03 -5.41
N PRO A 259 -24.86 -8.16 -5.64
CA PRO A 259 -24.62 -9.39 -4.90
C PRO A 259 -23.17 -9.88 -5.04
N LEU A 260 -22.63 -10.51 -3.99
CA LEU A 260 -21.26 -11.03 -4.00
C LEU A 260 -21.00 -11.93 -5.23
N PRO A 261 -19.91 -11.72 -5.99
CA PRO A 261 -19.55 -12.59 -7.11
C PRO A 261 -19.37 -14.06 -6.72
N LYS A 262 -19.62 -15.00 -7.64
CA LYS A 262 -19.45 -16.45 -7.37
C LYS A 262 -18.07 -16.81 -6.83
N LYS A 263 -17.01 -16.18 -7.36
CA LYS A 263 -15.62 -16.38 -6.90
C LYS A 263 -15.44 -15.95 -5.44
N VAL A 264 -16.04 -14.82 -5.05
CA VAL A 264 -16.04 -14.32 -3.67
C VAL A 264 -16.81 -15.27 -2.76
N GLN A 265 -17.93 -15.80 -3.25
CA GLN A 265 -18.75 -16.80 -2.57
C GLN A 265 -18.14 -18.21 -2.57
N ALA A 266 -17.01 -18.48 -3.22
CA ALA A 266 -16.49 -19.85 -3.32
C ALA A 266 -15.77 -20.33 -2.05
N ARG A 267 -15.47 -19.43 -1.10
CA ARG A 267 -14.71 -19.73 0.13
C ARG A 267 -15.15 -18.86 1.29
N THR A 268 -14.65 -19.17 2.48
CA THR A 268 -14.72 -18.32 3.67
C THR A 268 -13.42 -17.54 3.82
N TYR A 269 -13.46 -16.44 4.57
CA TYR A 269 -12.31 -15.57 4.82
C TYR A 269 -11.98 -15.55 6.31
N ASP A 270 -10.68 -15.49 6.61
CA ASP A 270 -10.16 -15.29 7.96
C ASP A 270 -10.05 -13.79 8.28
N LEU A 271 -9.72 -12.99 7.26
CA LEU A 271 -9.53 -11.56 7.35
C LEU A 271 -10.20 -10.85 6.17
N ILE A 272 -10.95 -9.81 6.47
CA ILE A 272 -11.54 -8.87 5.53
C ILE A 272 -10.85 -7.52 5.78
N MET A 273 -10.28 -6.93 4.75
CA MET A 273 -9.54 -5.65 4.86
C MET A 273 -10.18 -4.59 3.97
N LEU A 274 -10.04 -3.33 4.39
CA LEU A 274 -10.34 -2.17 3.57
C LEU A 274 -9.59 -0.96 4.10
N ALA A 275 -9.07 -0.14 3.18
CA ALA A 275 -8.26 1.02 3.49
C ALA A 275 -8.78 2.24 2.71
N ASP A 276 -9.06 3.34 3.41
CA ASP A 276 -9.60 4.60 2.85
C ASP A 276 -10.87 4.43 1.99
N CYS A 277 -11.74 3.50 2.35
CA CYS A 277 -12.99 3.21 1.64
C CYS A 277 -14.23 3.96 2.15
N THR A 278 -14.10 4.77 3.22
CA THR A 278 -15.24 5.42 3.90
C THR A 278 -15.49 6.86 3.46
N TYR A 279 -14.67 7.41 2.55
CA TYR A 279 -14.70 8.81 2.16
C TYR A 279 -16.03 9.27 1.53
N ASN A 280 -16.77 8.36 0.87
CA ASN A 280 -18.08 8.64 0.32
C ASN A 280 -19.18 8.09 1.23
N SER A 281 -19.86 8.98 1.96
CA SER A 281 -20.96 8.61 2.88
C SER A 281 -22.08 7.86 2.17
N ASP A 282 -22.35 8.17 0.90
CA ASP A 282 -23.44 7.55 0.13
C ASP A 282 -23.17 6.08 -0.19
N SER A 283 -21.89 5.67 -0.23
CA SER A 283 -21.47 4.28 -0.45
C SER A 283 -21.49 3.45 0.84
N SER A 284 -21.61 4.07 2.02
CA SER A 284 -21.54 3.36 3.31
C SER A 284 -22.61 2.28 3.49
N PRO A 285 -23.90 2.50 3.11
CA PRO A 285 -24.91 1.44 3.18
C PRO A 285 -24.56 0.21 2.35
N ALA A 286 -24.02 0.39 1.14
CA ALA A 286 -23.63 -0.72 0.26
C ALA A 286 -22.40 -1.47 0.78
N LEU A 287 -21.41 -0.73 1.29
CA LEU A 287 -20.22 -1.31 1.92
C LEU A 287 -20.59 -2.17 3.14
N VAL A 288 -21.45 -1.66 4.04
CA VAL A 288 -21.88 -2.41 5.24
C VAL A 288 -22.73 -3.63 4.87
N ARG A 289 -23.56 -3.56 3.82
CA ARG A 289 -24.26 -4.74 3.28
C ARG A 289 -23.27 -5.80 2.77
N THR A 290 -22.23 -5.38 2.06
CA THR A 290 -21.16 -6.27 1.57
C THR A 290 -20.43 -6.94 2.73
N LEU A 291 -20.02 -6.17 3.74
CA LEU A 291 -19.41 -6.69 4.97
C LEU A 291 -20.32 -7.70 5.68
N SER A 292 -21.61 -7.40 5.80
CA SER A 292 -22.60 -8.29 6.42
C SER A 292 -22.72 -9.62 5.66
N ALA A 293 -22.75 -9.57 4.33
CA ALA A 293 -22.80 -10.77 3.49
C ALA A 293 -21.52 -11.63 3.62
N LEU A 294 -20.35 -10.99 3.68
CA LEU A 294 -19.07 -11.67 3.88
C LEU A 294 -18.96 -12.28 5.28
N GLN A 295 -19.35 -11.53 6.32
CA GLN A 295 -19.34 -11.98 7.72
C GLN A 295 -20.30 -13.15 7.94
N LYS A 296 -21.52 -13.10 7.38
CA LYS A 296 -22.48 -14.21 7.46
C LYS A 296 -21.91 -15.51 6.89
N LYS A 297 -21.12 -15.40 5.81
CA LYS A 297 -20.45 -16.54 5.20
C LYS A 297 -19.20 -16.98 5.98
N SER A 298 -18.57 -16.03 6.67
CA SER A 298 -17.31 -16.22 7.40
C SER A 298 -17.49 -15.78 8.85
N PRO A 299 -18.23 -16.52 9.71
CA PRO A 299 -18.56 -16.08 11.06
C PRO A 299 -17.35 -15.81 11.96
N LYS A 300 -16.19 -16.38 11.61
CA LYS A 300 -14.91 -16.21 12.32
C LYS A 300 -14.01 -15.13 11.69
N ALA A 301 -14.45 -14.43 10.66
CA ALA A 301 -13.64 -13.40 10.01
C ALA A 301 -13.36 -12.24 10.98
N VAL A 302 -12.14 -11.72 10.93
CA VAL A 302 -11.80 -10.39 11.45
C VAL A 302 -12.01 -9.39 10.33
N ILE A 303 -12.52 -8.20 10.66
CA ILE A 303 -12.60 -7.07 9.74
C ILE A 303 -11.61 -6.02 10.20
N LEU A 304 -10.69 -5.63 9.33
CA LEU A 304 -9.65 -4.64 9.57
C LEU A 304 -9.89 -3.44 8.66
N ILE A 305 -10.04 -2.27 9.26
CA ILE A 305 -10.40 -1.04 8.56
C ILE A 305 -9.34 0.01 8.87
N ALA A 306 -8.65 0.52 7.85
CA ALA A 306 -7.80 1.69 7.99
C ALA A 306 -8.44 2.89 7.30
N MET A 307 -8.45 4.04 7.95
CA MET A 307 -8.97 5.26 7.35
C MET A 307 -8.24 6.51 7.85
N LYS A 308 -8.00 7.45 6.93
CA LYS A 308 -7.71 8.84 7.27
C LYS A 308 -9.02 9.60 7.28
N VAL A 309 -9.54 9.93 8.47
CA VAL A 309 -10.81 10.66 8.62
C VAL A 309 -10.66 12.06 8.03
N ARG A 310 -11.48 12.40 7.03
CA ARG A 310 -11.42 13.67 6.29
C ARG A 310 -12.63 14.55 6.57
N HIS A 311 -13.80 13.96 6.82
CA HIS A 311 -15.03 14.72 7.06
C HIS A 311 -15.93 14.03 8.12
N PRO A 312 -16.65 14.78 8.98
CA PRO A 312 -17.56 14.21 9.98
C PRO A 312 -18.68 13.34 9.40
N SER A 313 -19.02 13.49 8.11
CA SER A 313 -20.03 12.64 7.46
C SER A 313 -19.63 11.17 7.38
N GLU A 314 -18.35 10.85 7.54
CA GLU A 314 -17.86 9.46 7.57
C GLU A 314 -18.36 8.69 8.81
N ASP A 315 -18.81 9.39 9.86
CA ASP A 315 -19.38 8.77 11.07
C ASP A 315 -20.61 7.88 10.77
N VAL A 316 -21.32 8.15 9.67
CA VAL A 316 -22.46 7.33 9.21
C VAL A 316 -22.07 5.87 9.00
N PHE A 317 -20.82 5.60 8.59
CA PHE A 317 -20.31 4.25 8.41
C PHE A 317 -20.35 3.48 9.73
N PHE A 318 -19.92 4.11 10.84
CA PHE A 318 -19.89 3.48 12.16
C PHE A 318 -21.29 3.28 12.74
N ASP A 319 -22.22 4.20 12.49
CA ASP A 319 -23.63 4.02 12.82
C ASP A 319 -24.22 2.77 12.14
N LEU A 320 -23.93 2.62 10.85
CA LEU A 320 -24.40 1.47 10.06
C LEU A 320 -23.72 0.16 10.52
N MET A 321 -22.43 0.17 10.84
CA MET A 321 -21.72 -0.99 11.39
C MET A 321 -22.35 -1.46 12.71
N ARG A 322 -22.70 -0.52 13.61
CA ARG A 322 -23.42 -0.83 14.85
C ARG A 322 -24.81 -1.41 14.60
N GLN A 323 -25.57 -0.83 13.67
CA GLN A 323 -26.90 -1.33 13.30
C GLN A 323 -26.84 -2.74 12.68
N ALA A 324 -25.73 -3.07 12.00
CA ALA A 324 -25.46 -4.39 11.45
C ALA A 324 -24.84 -5.37 12.46
N MET A 325 -24.81 -5.03 13.75
CA MET A 325 -24.31 -5.88 14.84
C MET A 325 -22.81 -6.24 14.72
N PHE A 326 -22.01 -5.36 14.12
CA PHE A 326 -20.55 -5.46 14.21
C PHE A 326 -20.05 -4.92 15.55
N ILE A 327 -19.13 -5.65 16.16
CA ILE A 327 -18.51 -5.32 17.45
C ILE A 327 -17.10 -4.82 17.20
N GLU A 328 -16.79 -3.62 17.69
CA GLU A 328 -15.43 -3.07 17.70
C GLU A 328 -14.61 -3.77 18.79
N ALA A 329 -13.56 -4.49 18.39
CA ALA A 329 -12.66 -5.21 19.29
C ALA A 329 -11.42 -4.39 19.67
N SER A 330 -10.96 -3.52 18.78
CA SER A 330 -9.78 -2.68 19.01
C SER A 330 -9.77 -1.49 18.06
N HIS A 331 -9.11 -0.42 18.47
CA HIS A 331 -8.86 0.77 17.69
C HIS A 331 -7.48 1.32 18.05
N ILE A 332 -6.63 1.49 17.05
CA ILE A 332 -5.31 2.13 17.19
C ILE A 332 -5.18 3.31 16.22
N LYS A 333 -4.18 4.16 16.46
CA LYS A 333 -3.84 5.30 15.61
C LYS A 333 -2.40 5.16 15.15
N ILE A 334 -2.19 5.17 13.83
CA ILE A 334 -0.87 5.23 13.21
C ILE A 334 -0.54 6.70 12.98
N GLN A 335 0.55 7.17 13.58
CA GLN A 335 0.92 8.58 13.51
C GLN A 335 1.63 8.86 12.19
N LEU A 336 1.03 9.73 11.35
CA LEU A 336 1.70 10.19 10.15
C LEU A 336 2.72 11.30 10.49
N PRO A 337 3.77 11.48 9.67
CA PRO A 337 4.73 12.57 9.80
C PRO A 337 4.05 13.93 9.82
N VAL A 338 4.48 14.78 10.74
CA VAL A 338 4.02 16.17 10.82
C VAL A 338 4.63 16.93 9.65
N VAL A 339 3.77 17.34 8.70
CA VAL A 339 4.14 18.20 7.58
C VAL A 339 3.31 19.48 7.71
N ALA A 340 3.97 20.62 7.98
CA ALA A 340 3.33 21.91 8.29
C ALA A 340 2.45 21.92 9.57
N GLU A 341 3.02 21.51 10.70
CA GLU A 341 2.45 21.70 12.05
C GLU A 341 1.11 21.00 12.35
N VAL A 342 0.53 20.27 11.39
CA VAL A 342 -0.66 19.43 11.61
C VAL A 342 -0.23 17.96 11.70
N GLY A 343 -0.53 17.33 12.84
CA GLY A 343 -0.41 15.89 13.00
C GLY A 343 -1.59 15.18 12.33
N GLU A 344 -1.34 14.57 11.18
CA GLU A 344 -2.30 13.67 10.53
C GLU A 344 -2.17 12.25 11.12
N LYS A 345 -3.23 11.46 11.07
CA LYS A 345 -3.24 10.08 11.57
C LYS A 345 -4.09 9.20 10.68
N VAL A 346 -3.73 7.92 10.64
CA VAL A 346 -4.59 6.86 10.10
C VAL A 346 -5.16 6.11 11.29
N GLU A 347 -6.48 6.02 11.36
CA GLU A 347 -7.20 5.25 12.38
C GLU A 347 -7.40 3.84 11.86
N VAL A 348 -7.05 2.85 12.68
CA VAL A 348 -7.20 1.44 12.35
C VAL A 348 -8.16 0.80 13.33
N TYR A 349 -9.29 0.36 12.82
CA TYR A 349 -10.35 -0.30 13.58
C TYR A 349 -10.35 -1.80 13.29
N VAL A 350 -10.63 -2.58 14.33
CA VAL A 350 -10.81 -4.02 14.23
C VAL A 350 -12.22 -4.36 14.66
N PHE A 351 -12.97 -4.97 13.76
CA PHE A 351 -14.33 -5.43 13.99
C PHE A 351 -14.45 -6.95 13.86
N HIS A 352 -15.51 -7.50 14.44
CA HIS A 352 -16.02 -8.82 14.10
C HIS A 352 -17.55 -8.86 14.19
N GLY A 353 -18.17 -9.88 13.60
CA GLY A 353 -19.60 -10.13 13.81
C GLY A 353 -19.89 -10.69 15.21
N GLU A 354 -21.13 -10.51 15.68
CA GLU A 354 -21.64 -11.00 16.96
C GLU A 354 -21.45 -12.52 17.14
N ASP A 355 -21.62 -13.29 16.07
CA ASP A 355 -21.50 -14.76 16.07
C ASP A 355 -20.05 -15.27 16.17
N ARG A 356 -19.04 -14.38 16.23
CA ARG A 356 -17.65 -14.81 16.38
C ARG A 356 -17.52 -15.49 17.75
N PRO A 357 -17.06 -16.76 17.82
CA PRO A 357 -16.83 -17.43 19.09
C PRO A 357 -15.85 -16.61 19.94
N SER A 358 -16.28 -16.18 21.13
CA SER A 358 -15.36 -15.58 22.09
C SER A 358 -14.34 -16.64 22.50
N TYR A 359 -13.06 -16.40 22.21
CA TYR A 359 -12.00 -17.06 22.97
C TYR A 359 -11.96 -16.35 24.33
N THR A 360 -12.96 -16.59 25.17
CA THR A 360 -12.73 -16.50 26.61
C THR A 360 -11.62 -17.50 26.91
N ASN A 361 -10.65 -17.13 27.76
CA ASN A 361 -9.55 -17.99 28.21
C ASN A 361 -10.10 -19.30 28.81
N GLY A 362 -10.41 -20.26 27.95
CA GLY A 362 -10.82 -21.60 28.30
C GLY A 362 -9.56 -22.44 28.27
N THR A 363 -9.06 -22.74 29.47
CA THR A 363 -8.27 -23.93 29.80
C THR A 363 -7.27 -24.39 28.75
N THR A 364 -5.98 -24.18 29.04
CA THR A 364 -4.89 -25.03 28.55
C THR A 364 -5.39 -26.46 28.36
N PRO A 365 -5.25 -27.06 27.17
CA PRO A 365 -5.49 -28.48 27.02
C PRO A 365 -4.64 -29.18 28.08
N ASP A 366 -5.25 -30.04 28.87
CA ASP A 366 -4.56 -30.84 29.87
C ASP A 366 -3.54 -31.71 29.11
N THR A 367 -2.27 -31.27 29.05
CA THR A 367 -1.18 -31.99 28.38
C THR A 367 -0.69 -33.16 29.24
N ALA A 368 -1.56 -33.77 30.04
CA ALA A 368 -1.18 -34.79 31.02
C ALA A 368 -1.00 -36.20 30.43
N ASP A 369 -1.51 -36.53 29.23
CA ASP A 369 -1.55 -37.94 28.78
C ASP A 369 -0.83 -38.24 27.45
N ALA A 370 0.15 -37.43 27.03
CA ALA A 370 0.97 -37.76 25.86
C ALA A 370 2.47 -37.51 26.07
N VAL A 371 3.03 -38.02 27.18
CA VAL A 371 4.47 -38.32 27.22
C VAL A 371 4.64 -39.71 26.64
N VAL A 372 4.96 -39.75 25.34
CA VAL A 372 5.46 -40.96 24.71
C VAL A 372 6.85 -41.24 25.29
N THR A 373 6.94 -42.26 26.12
CA THR A 373 8.20 -42.83 26.61
C THR A 373 8.97 -43.40 25.42
N PHE A 374 10.04 -42.73 25.01
CA PHE A 374 11.10 -43.33 24.22
C PHE A 374 12.42 -43.13 24.98
N TRP A 375 13.19 -44.23 25.05
CA TRP A 375 14.53 -44.42 25.65
C TRP A 375 14.59 -45.01 27.07
N GLN A 376 14.45 -46.34 27.11
CA GLN A 376 15.15 -47.38 27.91
C GLN A 376 14.71 -48.68 27.22
N ASP A 377 15.54 -49.41 26.46
CA ASP A 377 16.84 -50.01 26.79
C ASP A 377 17.87 -49.93 25.64
#